data_AF-A0A927T920-F1
#
_entry.id   AF-A0A927T920-F1
#
_cell.length_a   1.000
_cell.length_b   1.000
_cell.length_c   1.000
_cell.angle_alpha   90.00
_cell.angle_beta   90.00
_cell.angle_gamma   90.00
#
_symmetry.space_group_name_H-M   'P 1'
#
loop_
_entity.id
_entity.type
_entity.pdbx_description
1 polymer ?
#
loop_
_entity_poly.entity_id
_entity_poly.type
_entity_poly.pdbx_seq_one_letter_code
_entity_poly.pdbx_strand_id
1 'polypeptide(L)'
;MKVLLNSSGFSYDVHSLVKAFYPEEDVSITDDAEDYDISVLVTDEKIVVGAPKLGFAGQREKYISVRERPAVKNDLKHTLYEVLSHVTKKSLPWGTMTGIRPVKVPMKMIREGASDQQIADYMKSVYLCSDEKISLATSVAHREHEVLKSLNKEGFSLYVGIPFCPTTCLYCSFTSYPIASWAGRVDEYLRALKREIDFFAEYYSGRCPDSVYIGGGTPTTLSAEQLNDLIGYIRGAFDCSLLREFTVEAGRPDSITGKKLETLRESGVTRISINPQTMNDKTLKVIGRSHSTQDVYRAFESARSAGFTNINTDLILGLPGEDEEDVSNTFKKICDLNPDSITVHSMAIKRAANMHRYLEEHKDIKSINTPGIMDIADKSARSLGLVPYYLYRQKNMAGNFENVGYAREGCFGIYNIVIMEEVTDIAAAGAGTISKRVFSDGRIERCDNVKDVSLYIDRIDEMIDKKRKLFVHEKGN
;
A
#
# COMPACT_ATOMS: atom_id res chain seq x y z
N MET A 1 -8.79 12.86 22.81
CA MET A 1 -8.26 14.21 22.55
C MET A 1 -9.21 15.03 21.68
N LYS A 2 -9.72 16.16 22.18
CA LYS A 2 -10.63 17.06 21.47
C LYS A 2 -9.88 18.27 20.92
N VAL A 3 -10.12 18.60 19.65
CA VAL A 3 -9.52 19.76 18.97
C VAL A 3 -10.62 20.75 18.59
N LEU A 4 -10.60 21.93 19.22
CA LEU A 4 -11.46 23.04 18.85
C LEU A 4 -11.04 23.60 17.50
N LEU A 5 -11.95 23.63 16.53
CA LEU A 5 -11.70 24.19 15.20
C LEU A 5 -12.91 25.00 14.72
N ASN A 6 -12.70 26.29 14.45
CA ASN A 6 -13.76 27.19 13.98
C ASN A 6 -13.98 27.18 12.45
N SER A 7 -13.21 26.38 11.70
CA SER A 7 -13.27 26.31 10.24
C SER A 7 -13.28 24.85 9.75
N SER A 8 -14.47 24.33 9.49
CA SER A 8 -14.70 22.94 9.04
C SER A 8 -13.97 22.57 7.75
N GLY A 9 -13.63 23.55 6.91
CA GLY A 9 -12.87 23.36 5.68
C GLY A 9 -11.44 22.83 5.85
N PHE A 10 -10.92 22.79 7.08
CA PHE A 10 -9.59 22.28 7.44
C PHE A 10 -9.62 21.08 8.42
N SER A 11 -10.80 20.54 8.73
CA SER A 11 -10.95 19.48 9.75
C SER A 11 -10.07 18.26 9.48
N TYR A 12 -9.98 17.83 8.21
CA TYR A 12 -9.13 16.69 7.85
C TYR A 12 -7.65 16.96 8.11
N ASP A 13 -7.14 18.12 7.69
CA ASP A 13 -5.72 18.47 7.85
C ASP A 13 -5.33 18.55 9.34
N VAL A 14 -6.17 19.21 10.15
CA VAL A 14 -5.98 19.34 11.61
C VAL A 14 -6.03 17.97 12.27
N HIS A 15 -7.09 17.20 12.02
CA HIS A 15 -7.26 15.87 12.60
C HIS A 15 -6.07 14.97 12.26
N SER A 16 -5.70 14.90 10.97
CA SER A 16 -4.59 14.06 10.52
C SER A 16 -3.25 14.46 11.14
N LEU A 17 -2.99 15.75 11.30
CA LEU A 17 -1.73 16.21 11.89
C LEU A 17 -1.65 15.92 13.39
N VAL A 18 -2.71 16.22 14.15
CA VAL A 18 -2.78 15.89 15.58
C VAL A 18 -2.65 14.38 15.80
N LYS A 19 -3.35 13.58 14.98
CA LYS A 19 -3.27 12.12 15.03
C LYS A 19 -1.87 11.57 14.76
N ALA A 20 -1.05 12.27 13.96
CA ALA A 20 0.33 11.88 13.69
C ALA A 20 1.25 12.08 14.91
N PHE A 21 0.99 13.10 15.75
CA PHE A 21 1.70 13.30 17.02
C PHE A 21 1.18 12.41 18.15
N TYR A 22 -0.12 12.08 18.12
CA TYR A 22 -0.81 11.28 19.13
C TYR A 22 -1.52 10.06 18.50
N PRO A 23 -0.78 9.04 18.04
CA PRO A 23 -1.35 7.90 17.32
C PRO A 23 -2.28 7.03 18.18
N GLU A 24 -2.07 6.97 19.49
CA GLU A 24 -2.88 6.19 20.44
C GLU A 24 -4.18 6.92 20.85
N GLU A 25 -4.24 8.24 20.69
CA GLU A 25 -5.37 9.05 21.16
C GLU A 25 -6.52 9.06 20.16
N ASP A 26 -7.76 8.89 20.62
CA ASP A 26 -8.91 9.15 19.78
C ASP A 26 -9.11 10.67 19.62
N VAL A 27 -8.76 11.16 18.43
CA VAL A 27 -8.81 12.58 18.07
C VAL A 27 -10.19 12.90 17.49
N SER A 28 -10.86 13.90 18.03
CA SER A 28 -12.12 14.43 17.49
C SER A 28 -12.02 15.94 17.29
N ILE A 29 -12.74 16.43 16.27
CA ILE A 29 -12.91 17.87 16.02
C ILE A 29 -14.20 18.31 16.71
N THR A 30 -14.16 19.44 17.41
CA THR A 30 -15.30 20.03 18.12
C THR A 30 -15.39 21.53 17.84
N ASP A 31 -16.58 22.10 17.98
CA ASP A 31 -16.85 23.54 18.02
C ASP A 31 -17.11 24.05 19.45
N ASP A 32 -17.16 23.14 20.43
CA ASP A 32 -17.29 23.44 21.85
C ASP A 32 -16.02 24.14 22.40
N ALA A 33 -16.17 25.42 22.74
CA ALA A 33 -15.09 26.25 23.28
C ALA A 33 -14.85 26.06 24.78
N GLU A 34 -15.64 25.23 25.47
CA GLU A 34 -15.48 24.96 26.91
C GLU A 34 -14.69 23.68 27.17
N ASP A 35 -14.68 22.72 26.23
CA ASP A 35 -13.98 21.44 26.39
C ASP A 35 -13.13 21.03 25.19
N TYR A 36 -11.87 21.48 25.20
CA TYR A 36 -10.85 21.11 24.20
C TYR A 36 -9.46 20.92 24.82
N ASP A 37 -8.63 20.12 24.16
CA ASP A 37 -7.21 19.94 24.51
C ASP A 37 -6.31 20.88 23.69
N ILE A 38 -6.68 21.07 22.42
CA ILE A 38 -5.99 21.90 21.43
C ILE A 38 -7.02 22.85 20.81
N SER A 39 -6.66 24.11 20.61
CA SER A 39 -7.46 25.08 19.84
C SER A 39 -6.74 25.48 18.57
N VAL A 40 -7.48 25.50 17.46
CA VAL A 40 -7.04 25.98 16.15
C VAL A 40 -8.09 26.95 15.63
N LEU A 41 -7.79 28.24 15.71
CA LEU A 41 -8.69 29.31 15.28
C LEU A 41 -8.15 29.97 14.03
N VAL A 42 -8.97 30.05 13.00
CA VAL A 42 -8.66 30.69 11.71
C VAL A 42 -9.57 31.90 11.56
N THR A 43 -9.00 33.09 11.46
CA THR A 43 -9.70 34.33 11.11
C THR A 43 -9.23 34.84 9.75
N ASP A 44 -9.82 35.93 9.26
CA ASP A 44 -9.38 36.58 8.01
C ASP A 44 -7.98 37.21 8.12
N GLU A 45 -7.49 37.44 9.34
CA GLU A 45 -6.23 38.14 9.61
C GLU A 45 -5.12 37.20 10.10
N LYS A 46 -5.47 36.19 10.91
CA LYS A 46 -4.49 35.34 11.56
C LYS A 46 -5.00 33.95 11.88
N ILE A 47 -4.04 33.06 12.10
CA ILE A 47 -4.22 31.72 12.62
C ILE A 47 -3.67 31.71 14.05
N VAL A 48 -4.45 31.16 14.98
CA VAL A 48 -4.11 31.09 16.39
C VAL A 48 -4.21 29.64 16.85
N VAL A 49 -3.10 29.10 17.37
CA VAL A 49 -3.05 27.72 17.88
C VAL A 49 -2.65 27.71 19.35
N GLY A 50 -3.41 27.00 20.18
CA GLY A 50 -3.10 26.76 21.59
C GLY A 50 -3.23 25.29 21.96
N ALA A 51 -2.58 24.88 23.04
CA ALA A 51 -2.67 23.52 23.58
C ALA A 51 -2.61 23.53 25.12
N PRO A 52 -3.57 24.19 25.80
CA PRO A 52 -3.49 24.46 27.24
C PRO A 52 -3.48 23.19 28.08
N LYS A 53 -4.31 22.19 27.76
CA LYS A 53 -4.35 20.91 28.50
C LYS A 53 -3.13 20.02 28.24
N LEU A 54 -2.31 20.37 27.26
CA LEU A 54 -1.06 19.69 26.93
C LEU A 54 0.19 20.44 27.46
N GLY A 55 -0.02 21.46 28.28
CA GLY A 55 1.07 22.21 28.93
C GLY A 55 1.70 23.31 28.07
N PHE A 56 1.06 23.72 26.96
CA PHE A 56 1.53 24.87 26.19
C PHE A 56 1.06 26.17 26.84
N ALA A 57 1.99 26.93 27.42
CA ALA A 57 1.70 28.23 28.03
C ALA A 57 1.50 29.29 26.94
N GLY A 58 0.24 29.63 26.66
CA GLY A 58 -0.14 30.68 25.72
C GLY A 58 -0.65 30.15 24.38
N GLN A 59 -0.51 30.98 23.34
CA GLN A 59 -0.96 30.69 21.98
C GLN A 59 0.12 31.12 20.99
N ARG A 60 0.19 30.42 19.86
CA ARG A 60 1.02 30.82 18.73
C ARG A 60 0.16 31.44 17.66
N GLU A 61 0.57 32.62 17.20
CA GLU A 61 -0.13 33.36 16.16
C GLU A 61 0.68 33.43 14.87
N LYS A 62 -0.01 33.32 13.74
CA LYS A 62 0.54 33.51 12.40
C LYS A 62 -0.39 34.41 11.60
N TYR A 63 0.09 35.58 11.21
CA TYR A 63 -0.66 36.49 10.35
C TYR A 63 -0.74 35.94 8.91
N ILE A 64 -1.93 35.99 8.32
CA ILE A 64 -2.21 35.50 6.97
C ILE A 64 -1.85 36.60 5.96
N SER A 65 -0.80 36.38 5.18
CA SER A 65 -0.40 37.30 4.10
C SER A 65 -1.07 36.97 2.77
N VAL A 66 -1.41 35.70 2.53
CA VAL A 66 -2.05 35.21 1.30
C VAL A 66 -3.34 34.48 1.65
N ARG A 67 -4.46 34.99 1.13
CA ARG A 67 -5.81 34.50 1.48
C ARG A 67 -6.27 33.29 0.66
N GLU A 68 -5.47 32.83 -0.29
CA GLU A 68 -5.79 31.62 -1.04
C GLU A 68 -5.82 30.41 -0.11
N ARG A 69 -6.87 29.59 -0.22
CA ARG A 69 -7.08 28.43 0.65
C ARG A 69 -5.86 27.51 0.77
N PRO A 70 -5.09 27.19 -0.31
CA PRO A 70 -3.88 26.37 -0.18
C PRO A 70 -2.79 27.01 0.70
N ALA A 71 -2.60 28.32 0.61
CA ALA A 71 -1.62 29.05 1.42
C ALA A 71 -2.04 29.06 2.89
N VAL A 72 -3.29 29.45 3.18
CA VAL A 72 -3.87 29.43 4.54
C VAL A 72 -3.76 28.03 5.16
N LYS A 73 -4.05 26.98 4.38
CA LYS A 73 -3.91 25.59 4.82
C LYS A 73 -2.48 25.25 5.23
N ASN A 74 -1.48 25.72 4.49
CA ASN A 74 -0.07 25.44 4.81
C ASN A 74 0.37 26.20 6.06
N ASP A 75 0.06 27.50 6.16
CA ASP A 75 0.35 28.30 7.36
C ASP A 75 -0.32 27.71 8.61
N LEU A 76 -1.56 27.21 8.46
CA LEU A 76 -2.29 26.55 9.53
C LEU A 76 -1.56 25.31 10.02
N LYS A 77 -1.18 24.42 9.09
CA LYS A 77 -0.47 23.19 9.43
C LYS A 77 0.90 23.49 10.03
N HIS A 78 1.62 24.50 9.55
CA HIS A 78 2.91 24.90 10.11
C HIS A 78 2.76 25.37 11.55
N THR A 79 1.82 26.29 11.80
CA THR A 79 1.58 26.84 13.14
C THR A 79 1.18 25.72 14.11
N LEU A 80 0.30 24.82 13.67
CA LEU A 80 -0.10 23.64 14.46
C LEU A 80 1.07 22.69 14.70
N TYR A 81 1.86 22.37 13.67
CA TYR A 81 3.04 21.51 13.79
C TYR A 81 4.04 22.05 14.81
N GLU A 82 4.31 23.35 14.80
CA GLU A 82 5.25 23.96 15.73
C GLU A 82 4.80 23.84 17.19
N VAL A 83 3.51 24.08 17.46
CA VAL A 83 2.95 23.92 18.82
C VAL A 83 3.03 22.45 19.24
N LEU A 84 2.62 21.53 18.37
CA LEU A 84 2.64 20.08 18.65
C LEU A 84 4.07 19.56 18.86
N SER A 85 5.02 19.97 18.03
CA SER A 85 6.44 19.65 18.20
C SER A 85 6.99 20.21 19.51
N HIS A 86 6.60 21.42 19.89
CA HIS A 86 7.03 22.00 21.16
C HIS A 86 6.52 21.23 22.38
N VAL A 87 5.23 20.87 22.42
CA VAL A 87 4.64 20.16 23.57
C VAL A 87 5.11 18.71 23.65
N THR A 88 5.26 18.03 22.51
CA THR A 88 5.66 16.62 22.48
C THR A 88 7.18 16.42 22.52
N LYS A 89 7.97 17.45 22.22
CA LYS A 89 9.42 17.37 21.96
C LYS A 89 9.77 16.41 20.82
N LYS A 90 8.85 16.22 19.85
CA LYS A 90 9.02 15.34 18.70
C LYS A 90 9.00 16.13 17.40
N SER A 91 9.72 15.62 16.40
CA SER A 91 9.57 16.01 15.00
C SER A 91 9.08 14.80 14.20
N LEU A 92 8.27 15.05 13.18
CA LEU A 92 7.81 14.03 12.25
C LEU A 92 8.68 14.09 10.98
N PRO A 93 9.22 12.95 10.48
CA PRO A 93 10.08 12.92 9.29
C PRO A 93 9.43 13.53 8.03
N TRP A 94 8.12 13.32 7.86
CA TRP A 94 7.34 13.86 6.75
C TRP A 94 6.70 15.23 7.05
N GLY A 95 7.07 15.86 8.17
CA GLY A 95 6.56 17.15 8.60
C GLY A 95 5.03 17.21 8.65
N THR A 96 4.45 18.15 7.88
CA THR A 96 2.99 18.40 7.79
C THR A 96 2.30 17.67 6.66
N MET A 97 2.98 16.78 5.94
CA MET A 97 2.36 16.05 4.84
C MET A 97 1.39 15.00 5.39
N THR A 98 0.12 15.07 4.98
CA THR A 98 -0.97 14.18 5.43
C THR A 98 -1.43 13.18 4.35
N GLY A 99 -0.83 13.23 3.15
CA GLY A 99 -1.18 12.38 2.02
C GLY A 99 -0.60 10.96 2.09
N ILE A 100 -1.30 10.02 1.46
CA ILE A 100 -0.91 8.59 1.34
C ILE A 100 0.28 8.42 0.39
N ARG A 101 0.48 9.32 -0.58
CA ARG A 101 1.45 9.15 -1.67
C ARG A 101 2.38 10.35 -1.75
N PRO A 102 3.45 10.37 -0.96
CA PRO A 102 4.36 11.52 -0.91
C PRO A 102 5.14 11.72 -2.22
N VAL A 103 5.32 10.67 -3.03
CA VAL A 103 6.07 10.71 -4.30
C VAL A 103 5.38 11.55 -5.38
N LYS A 104 4.05 11.75 -5.30
CA LYS A 104 3.31 12.58 -6.27
C LYS A 104 3.78 14.03 -6.33
N VAL A 105 4.34 14.56 -5.24
CA VAL A 105 4.88 15.92 -5.18
C VAL A 105 6.14 16.04 -6.05
N PRO A 106 7.25 15.32 -5.75
CA PRO A 106 8.44 15.35 -6.60
C PRO A 106 8.15 14.89 -8.02
N MET A 107 7.30 13.87 -8.23
CA MET A 107 6.92 13.43 -9.58
C MET A 107 6.30 14.55 -10.42
N LYS A 108 5.35 15.32 -9.86
CA LYS A 108 4.75 16.47 -10.55
C LYS A 108 5.82 17.49 -10.95
N MET A 109 6.70 17.84 -10.00
CA MET A 109 7.75 18.82 -10.21
C MET A 109 8.79 18.36 -11.24
N ILE A 110 9.17 17.08 -11.23
CA ILE A 110 10.06 16.48 -12.25
C ILE A 110 9.44 16.61 -13.64
N ARG A 111 8.14 16.31 -13.79
CA ARG A 111 7.43 16.46 -15.08
C ARG A 111 7.34 17.91 -15.55
N GLU A 112 7.36 18.87 -14.61
CA GLU A 112 7.41 20.31 -14.87
C GLU A 112 8.84 20.83 -15.10
N GLY A 113 9.86 19.97 -15.04
CA GLY A 113 11.26 20.31 -15.30
C GLY A 113 12.01 20.91 -14.11
N ALA A 114 11.50 20.76 -12.88
CA ALA A 114 12.18 21.23 -11.69
C ALA A 114 13.45 20.42 -11.38
N SER A 115 14.46 21.07 -10.84
CA SER A 115 15.67 20.42 -10.32
C SER A 115 15.45 19.80 -8.94
N ASP A 116 16.30 18.84 -8.56
CA ASP A 116 16.27 18.21 -7.22
C ASP A 116 16.37 19.26 -6.09
N GLN A 117 17.11 20.35 -6.29
CA GLN A 117 17.20 21.44 -5.32
C GLN A 117 15.87 22.18 -5.17
N GLN A 118 15.18 22.48 -6.27
CA GLN A 118 13.87 23.12 -6.23
C GLN A 118 12.82 22.22 -5.54
N ILE A 119 12.88 20.92 -5.80
CA ILE A 119 12.04 19.92 -5.13
C ILE A 119 12.32 19.91 -3.63
N ALA A 120 13.60 19.88 -3.23
CA ALA A 120 14.00 19.91 -1.83
C ALA A 120 13.53 21.18 -1.12
N ASP A 121 13.77 22.35 -1.71
CA ASP A 121 13.36 23.64 -1.17
C ASP A 121 11.83 23.72 -1.01
N TYR A 122 11.09 23.24 -2.00
CA TYR A 122 9.63 23.19 -1.95
C TYR A 122 9.13 22.23 -0.85
N MET A 123 9.64 21.00 -0.79
CA MET A 123 9.19 20.03 0.21
C MET A 123 9.56 20.44 1.64
N LYS A 124 10.72 21.08 1.81
CA LYS A 124 11.18 21.59 3.10
C LYS A 124 10.37 22.80 3.54
N SER A 125 10.12 23.76 2.66
CA SER A 125 9.35 24.96 3.00
C SER A 125 7.85 24.69 3.16
N VAL A 126 7.24 23.92 2.25
CA VAL A 126 5.78 23.70 2.24
C VAL A 126 5.35 22.62 3.21
N TYR A 127 6.11 21.53 3.30
CA TYR A 127 5.73 20.37 4.10
C TYR A 127 6.60 20.14 5.33
N LEU A 128 7.69 20.89 5.54
CA LEU A 128 8.62 20.67 6.66
C LEU A 128 9.19 19.25 6.68
N CYS A 129 9.37 18.64 5.50
CA CYS A 129 9.95 17.29 5.40
C CYS A 129 11.44 17.31 5.77
N SER A 130 11.93 16.22 6.36
CA SER A 130 13.37 16.04 6.60
C SER A 130 14.12 15.78 5.30
N ASP A 131 15.41 16.10 5.29
CA ASP A 131 16.27 15.92 4.10
C ASP A 131 16.33 14.45 3.66
N GLU A 132 16.30 13.51 4.62
CA GLU A 132 16.23 12.07 4.36
C GLU A 132 14.97 11.70 3.56
N LYS A 133 13.79 12.17 3.99
CA LYS A 133 12.52 11.85 3.32
C LYS A 133 12.36 12.55 1.97
N ILE A 134 12.91 13.76 1.84
CA ILE A 134 13.01 14.47 0.56
C ILE A 134 13.86 13.66 -0.42
N SER A 135 15.04 13.22 -0.01
CA SER A 135 15.94 12.41 -0.84
C SER A 135 15.30 11.08 -1.25
N LEU A 136 14.68 10.38 -0.29
CA LEU A 136 13.94 9.14 -0.55
C LEU A 136 12.84 9.36 -1.60
N ALA A 137 11.92 10.31 -1.37
CA ALA A 137 10.79 10.56 -2.26
C ALA A 137 11.24 11.01 -3.66
N THR A 138 12.28 11.86 -3.74
CA THR A 138 12.81 12.36 -5.02
C THR A 138 13.48 11.25 -5.81
N SER A 139 14.29 10.41 -5.17
CA SER A 139 14.95 9.28 -5.84
C SER A 139 13.93 8.25 -6.35
N VAL A 140 12.88 7.98 -5.59
CA VAL A 140 11.78 7.11 -6.01
C VAL A 140 11.03 7.73 -7.18
N ALA A 141 10.73 9.03 -7.13
CA ALA A 141 10.04 9.71 -8.23
C ALA A 141 10.82 9.63 -9.55
N HIS A 142 12.15 9.77 -9.53
CA HIS A 142 12.98 9.58 -10.72
C HIS A 142 12.87 8.16 -11.29
N ARG A 143 12.96 7.13 -10.44
CA ARG A 143 12.83 5.73 -10.88
C ARG A 143 11.44 5.44 -11.43
N GLU A 144 10.40 5.87 -10.73
CA GLU A 144 9.03 5.75 -11.21
C GLU A 144 8.87 6.49 -12.55
N HIS A 145 9.45 7.68 -12.72
CA HIS A 145 9.37 8.45 -13.95
C HIS A 145 9.99 7.71 -15.14
N GLU A 146 11.16 7.10 -14.95
CA GLU A 146 11.80 6.28 -16.00
C GLU A 146 11.00 5.03 -16.34
N VAL A 147 10.45 4.33 -15.35
CA VAL A 147 9.57 3.17 -15.61
C VAL A 147 8.34 3.60 -16.40
N LEU A 148 7.68 4.68 -15.97
CA LEU A 148 6.44 5.18 -16.57
C LEU A 148 6.62 5.67 -18.02
N LYS A 149 7.79 6.24 -18.38
CA LYS A 149 8.09 6.63 -19.78
C LYS A 149 7.99 5.48 -20.77
N SER A 150 8.21 4.27 -20.29
CA SER A 150 8.27 3.07 -21.12
C SER A 150 6.95 2.29 -21.18
N LEU A 151 5.92 2.73 -20.46
CA LEU A 151 4.58 2.14 -20.54
C LEU A 151 3.90 2.48 -21.87
N ASN A 152 3.01 1.60 -22.31
CA ASN A 152 2.16 1.88 -23.44
C ASN A 152 1.14 2.95 -23.06
N LYS A 153 1.05 4.04 -23.84
CA LYS A 153 0.07 5.11 -23.61
C LYS A 153 -1.37 4.62 -23.70
N GLU A 154 -1.61 3.60 -24.52
CA GLU A 154 -2.90 2.93 -24.65
C GLU A 154 -2.93 1.63 -23.83
N GLY A 155 -1.94 1.37 -22.99
CA GLY A 155 -1.91 0.19 -22.13
C GLY A 155 -2.89 0.29 -20.96
N PHE A 156 -2.95 -0.78 -20.18
CA PHE A 156 -3.70 -0.87 -18.92
C PHE A 156 -3.05 -1.92 -18.01
N SER A 157 -3.43 -1.95 -16.74
CA SER A 157 -3.03 -3.02 -15.82
C SER A 157 -4.21 -3.95 -15.54
N LEU A 158 -3.99 -5.26 -15.66
CA LEU A 158 -4.95 -6.28 -15.25
C LEU A 158 -4.61 -6.78 -13.84
N TYR A 159 -5.57 -6.70 -12.92
CA TYR A 159 -5.48 -7.31 -11.60
C TYR A 159 -6.51 -8.43 -11.47
N VAL A 160 -6.11 -9.59 -10.97
CA VAL A 160 -6.98 -10.75 -10.77
C VAL A 160 -6.92 -11.16 -9.30
N GLY A 161 -8.04 -11.04 -8.60
CA GLY A 161 -8.16 -11.38 -7.19
C GLY A 161 -8.56 -12.84 -6.99
N ILE A 162 -7.74 -13.61 -6.28
CA ILE A 162 -8.05 -14.94 -5.76
C ILE A 162 -8.28 -14.82 -4.25
N PRO A 163 -9.53 -14.86 -3.76
CA PRO A 163 -9.88 -14.48 -2.39
C PRO A 163 -9.69 -15.64 -1.40
N PHE A 164 -8.92 -16.66 -1.74
CA PHE A 164 -8.76 -17.87 -0.94
C PHE A 164 -7.38 -17.91 -0.28
N CYS A 165 -7.33 -18.32 0.99
CA CYS A 165 -6.11 -18.51 1.77
C CYS A 165 -6.15 -19.88 2.46
N PRO A 166 -4.99 -20.46 2.86
CA PRO A 166 -4.98 -21.60 3.76
C PRO A 166 -5.66 -21.26 5.10
N THR A 167 -5.31 -20.10 5.65
CA THR A 167 -5.87 -19.51 6.88
C THR A 167 -5.96 -18.00 6.77
N THR A 168 -6.84 -17.38 7.55
CA THR A 168 -6.94 -15.91 7.67
C THR A 168 -5.94 -15.41 8.71
N CYS A 169 -5.00 -14.53 8.32
CA CYS A 169 -4.03 -13.95 9.25
C CYS A 169 -4.66 -12.86 10.11
N LEU A 170 -4.17 -12.65 11.34
CA LEU A 170 -4.73 -11.65 12.26
C LEU A 170 -4.62 -10.21 11.75
N TYR A 171 -3.53 -9.90 11.02
CA TYR A 171 -3.27 -8.56 10.45
C TYR A 171 -3.95 -8.34 9.08
N CYS A 172 -4.55 -9.37 8.48
CA CYS A 172 -5.01 -9.28 7.10
C CYS A 172 -6.19 -8.31 6.95
N SER A 173 -6.04 -7.30 6.09
CA SER A 173 -7.13 -6.40 5.71
C SER A 173 -7.74 -6.74 4.34
N PHE A 174 -7.25 -7.77 3.67
CA PHE A 174 -7.71 -8.20 2.36
C PHE A 174 -8.92 -9.14 2.46
N THR A 175 -9.75 -9.11 1.42
CA THR A 175 -10.80 -10.10 1.20
C THR A 175 -10.17 -11.48 1.07
N SER A 176 -10.25 -12.28 2.13
CA SER A 176 -9.59 -13.58 2.24
C SER A 176 -10.45 -14.56 3.02
N TYR A 177 -10.65 -15.74 2.43
CA TYR A 177 -11.49 -16.81 2.97
C TYR A 177 -10.69 -18.12 3.06
N PRO A 178 -10.84 -18.91 4.13
CA PRO A 178 -10.21 -20.23 4.22
C PRO A 178 -10.65 -21.14 3.07
N ILE A 179 -9.71 -21.62 2.25
CA ILE A 179 -10.03 -22.42 1.05
C ILE A 179 -10.78 -23.72 1.38
N ALA A 180 -10.54 -24.30 2.56
CA ALA A 180 -11.24 -25.50 3.02
C ALA A 180 -12.77 -25.31 3.04
N SER A 181 -13.26 -24.11 3.38
CA SER A 181 -14.69 -23.79 3.39
C SER A 181 -15.27 -23.57 1.99
N TRP A 182 -14.42 -23.46 0.96
CA TRP A 182 -14.79 -23.13 -0.42
C TRP A 182 -14.38 -24.18 -1.44
N ALA A 183 -13.76 -25.29 -1.02
CA ALA A 183 -13.19 -26.30 -1.93
C ALA A 183 -14.18 -26.76 -3.02
N GLY A 184 -15.46 -26.94 -2.70
CA GLY A 184 -16.50 -27.35 -3.65
C GLY A 184 -17.01 -26.24 -4.59
N ARG A 185 -16.62 -24.98 -4.36
CA ARG A 185 -17.09 -23.81 -5.13
C ARG A 185 -15.96 -23.00 -5.79
N VAL A 186 -14.71 -23.45 -5.67
CA VAL A 186 -13.56 -22.78 -6.33
C VAL A 186 -13.78 -22.69 -7.84
N ASP A 187 -14.26 -23.76 -8.48
CA ASP A 187 -14.49 -23.74 -9.92
C ASP A 187 -15.67 -22.86 -10.34
N GLU A 188 -16.70 -22.73 -9.49
CA GLU A 188 -17.78 -21.75 -9.70
C GLU A 188 -17.22 -20.32 -9.68
N TYR A 189 -16.36 -20.03 -8.72
CA TYR A 189 -15.68 -18.74 -8.63
C TYR A 189 -14.82 -18.47 -9.86
N LEU A 190 -14.01 -19.44 -10.30
CA LEU A 190 -13.17 -19.29 -11.49
C LEU A 190 -13.99 -19.10 -12.76
N ARG A 191 -15.16 -19.76 -12.90
CA ARG A 191 -16.09 -19.50 -14.01
C ARG A 191 -16.63 -18.07 -13.98
N ALA A 192 -17.08 -17.58 -12.84
CA ALA A 192 -17.55 -16.20 -12.70
C ALA A 192 -16.42 -15.20 -12.99
N LEU A 193 -15.21 -15.46 -12.48
CA LEU A 193 -14.01 -14.66 -12.75
C LEU A 193 -13.69 -14.57 -14.24
N LYS A 194 -13.74 -15.69 -14.97
CA LYS A 194 -13.51 -15.72 -16.42
C LYS A 194 -14.53 -14.88 -17.21
N ARG A 195 -15.82 -14.91 -16.82
CA ARG A 195 -16.84 -14.05 -17.44
C ARG A 195 -16.54 -12.56 -17.30
N GLU A 196 -15.97 -12.16 -16.16
CA GLU A 196 -15.57 -10.77 -15.93
C GLU A 196 -14.28 -10.40 -16.69
N ILE A 197 -13.35 -11.36 -16.85
CA ILE A 197 -12.19 -11.22 -17.73
C ILE A 197 -12.64 -11.04 -19.19
N ASP A 198 -13.65 -11.78 -19.66
CA ASP A 198 -14.19 -11.66 -21.02
C ASP A 198 -14.69 -10.25 -21.32
N PHE A 199 -15.42 -9.64 -20.36
CA PHE A 199 -15.85 -8.25 -20.50
C PHE A 199 -14.66 -7.30 -20.69
N PHE A 200 -13.58 -7.48 -19.93
CA PHE A 200 -12.39 -6.66 -20.10
C PHE A 200 -11.67 -6.96 -21.42
N ALA A 201 -11.59 -8.21 -21.85
CA ALA A 201 -11.00 -8.59 -23.12
C ALA A 201 -11.75 -7.96 -24.31
N GLU A 202 -13.08 -7.90 -24.24
CA GLU A 202 -13.90 -7.19 -25.22
C GLU A 202 -13.64 -5.68 -25.19
N TYR A 203 -13.66 -5.07 -23.99
CA TYR A 203 -13.47 -3.62 -23.85
C TYR A 203 -12.07 -3.14 -24.28
N TYR A 204 -11.03 -3.91 -23.95
CA TYR A 204 -9.64 -3.62 -24.30
C TYR A 204 -9.21 -4.27 -25.62
N SER A 205 -10.15 -4.65 -26.49
CA SER A 205 -9.82 -5.24 -27.80
C SER A 205 -8.89 -4.32 -28.59
N GLY A 206 -7.77 -4.87 -29.09
CA GLY A 206 -6.72 -4.13 -29.77
C GLY A 206 -5.73 -3.40 -28.84
N ARG A 207 -5.89 -3.48 -27.52
CA ARG A 207 -4.97 -2.92 -26.51
C ARG A 207 -4.29 -4.04 -25.74
N CYS A 208 -3.06 -3.80 -25.29
CA CYS A 208 -2.26 -4.76 -24.52
C CYS A 208 -2.18 -4.34 -23.04
N PRO A 209 -2.26 -5.27 -22.08
CA PRO A 209 -1.91 -4.96 -20.70
C PRO A 209 -0.39 -4.73 -20.57
N ASP A 210 0.01 -3.68 -19.85
CA ASP A 210 1.41 -3.44 -19.47
C ASP A 210 1.85 -4.41 -18.36
N SER A 211 0.92 -4.76 -17.47
CA SER A 211 1.16 -5.64 -16.33
C SER A 211 -0.07 -6.50 -16.03
N VAL A 212 0.16 -7.76 -15.68
CA VAL A 212 -0.84 -8.65 -15.09
C VAL A 212 -0.40 -8.99 -13.68
N TYR A 213 -1.31 -8.87 -12.72
CA TYR A 213 -1.05 -9.17 -11.31
C TYR A 213 -2.14 -10.07 -10.74
N ILE A 214 -1.80 -11.30 -10.38
CA ILE A 214 -2.72 -12.22 -9.67
C ILE A 214 -2.38 -12.18 -8.18
N GLY A 215 -3.32 -11.69 -7.37
CA GLY A 215 -3.13 -11.47 -5.93
C GLY A 215 -4.39 -11.71 -5.13
N GLY A 216 -4.52 -11.06 -3.97
CA GLY A 216 -5.72 -11.06 -3.13
C GLY A 216 -5.52 -11.81 -1.82
N GLY A 217 -6.07 -13.01 -1.72
CA GLY A 217 -5.77 -13.94 -0.64
C GLY A 217 -4.42 -14.61 -0.90
N THR A 218 -4.44 -15.76 -1.56
CA THR A 218 -3.24 -16.53 -1.89
C THR A 218 -3.52 -17.30 -3.17
N PRO A 219 -3.16 -16.77 -4.36
CA PRO A 219 -3.36 -17.44 -5.64
C PRO A 219 -2.88 -18.90 -5.65
N THR A 220 -1.75 -19.19 -5.00
CA THR A 220 -1.19 -20.54 -4.88
C THR A 220 -2.00 -21.50 -4.02
N THR A 221 -3.17 -21.12 -3.47
CA THR A 221 -4.12 -22.11 -2.93
C THR A 221 -4.83 -22.90 -4.01
N LEU A 222 -4.94 -22.34 -5.22
CA LEU A 222 -5.43 -23.08 -6.39
C LEU A 222 -4.51 -24.27 -6.71
N SER A 223 -5.08 -25.30 -7.34
CA SER A 223 -4.27 -26.41 -7.86
C SER A 223 -3.38 -25.95 -9.02
N ALA A 224 -2.37 -26.74 -9.37
CA ALA A 224 -1.52 -26.44 -10.53
C ALA A 224 -2.36 -26.37 -11.82
N GLU A 225 -3.32 -27.28 -11.98
CA GLU A 225 -4.23 -27.32 -13.12
C GLU A 225 -5.11 -26.07 -13.20
N GLN A 226 -5.66 -25.61 -12.06
CA GLN A 226 -6.45 -24.38 -11.99
C GLN A 226 -5.61 -23.12 -12.28
N LEU A 227 -4.35 -23.08 -11.81
CA LEU A 227 -3.42 -21.99 -12.14
C LEU A 227 -3.11 -21.96 -13.63
N ASN A 228 -2.78 -23.12 -14.21
CA ASN A 228 -2.51 -23.25 -15.64
C ASN A 228 -3.73 -22.82 -16.49
N ASP A 229 -4.92 -23.29 -16.11
CA ASP A 229 -6.18 -22.95 -16.77
C ASP A 229 -6.47 -21.44 -16.69
N LEU A 230 -6.34 -20.82 -15.51
CA LEU A 230 -6.57 -19.38 -15.36
C LEU A 230 -5.55 -18.53 -16.12
N ILE A 231 -4.26 -18.86 -16.02
CA ILE A 231 -3.19 -18.10 -16.68
C ILE A 231 -3.30 -18.27 -18.21
N GLY A 232 -3.53 -19.51 -18.67
CA GLY A 232 -3.81 -19.79 -20.08
C GLY A 232 -5.03 -19.03 -20.60
N TYR A 233 -6.09 -18.93 -19.79
CA TYR A 233 -7.27 -18.14 -20.14
C TYR A 233 -6.96 -16.65 -20.32
N ILE A 234 -6.24 -16.04 -19.36
CA ILE A 234 -5.84 -14.62 -19.45
C ILE A 234 -5.00 -14.38 -20.70
N ARG A 235 -4.02 -15.24 -20.97
CA ARG A 235 -3.15 -15.12 -22.15
C ARG A 235 -3.87 -15.38 -23.48
N GLY A 236 -4.94 -16.16 -23.46
CA GLY A 236 -5.80 -16.36 -24.63
C GLY A 236 -6.79 -15.21 -24.85
N ALA A 237 -7.19 -14.52 -23.78
CA ALA A 237 -8.15 -13.42 -23.83
C ALA A 237 -7.52 -12.07 -24.22
N PHE A 238 -6.24 -11.83 -23.88
CA PHE A 238 -5.54 -10.58 -24.16
C PHE A 238 -4.29 -10.79 -25.01
N ASP A 239 -3.99 -9.82 -25.89
CA ASP A 239 -2.67 -9.76 -26.51
C ASP A 239 -1.61 -9.35 -25.47
N CYS A 240 -0.76 -10.31 -25.10
CA CYS A 240 0.33 -10.11 -24.15
C CYS A 240 1.69 -9.84 -24.83
N SER A 241 1.71 -9.47 -26.12
CA SER A 241 2.95 -9.19 -26.88
C SER A 241 3.77 -8.04 -26.29
N LEU A 242 3.11 -7.06 -25.67
CA LEU A 242 3.72 -5.91 -24.99
C LEU A 242 3.73 -6.04 -23.45
N LEU A 243 3.38 -7.22 -22.92
CA LEU A 243 3.33 -7.45 -21.48
C LEU A 243 4.72 -7.33 -20.85
N ARG A 244 4.87 -6.43 -19.89
CA ARG A 244 6.16 -6.15 -19.24
C ARG A 244 6.35 -6.94 -17.95
N GLU A 245 5.25 -7.20 -17.25
CA GLU A 245 5.26 -7.92 -15.97
C GLU A 245 4.06 -8.87 -15.88
N PHE A 246 4.32 -10.13 -15.54
CA PHE A 246 3.30 -11.05 -15.07
C PHE A 246 3.66 -11.50 -13.66
N THR A 247 2.96 -10.95 -12.68
CA THR A 247 3.13 -11.28 -11.26
C THR A 247 2.07 -12.28 -10.78
N VAL A 248 2.48 -13.29 -10.04
CA VAL A 248 1.58 -14.13 -9.22
C VAL A 248 2.05 -14.13 -7.77
N GLU A 249 1.18 -13.73 -6.85
CA GLU A 249 1.48 -13.85 -5.43
C GLU A 249 1.51 -15.31 -4.99
N ALA A 250 2.65 -15.76 -4.48
CA ALA A 250 2.81 -17.02 -3.77
C ALA A 250 3.00 -16.74 -2.26
N GLY A 251 2.25 -15.77 -1.75
CA GLY A 251 2.50 -15.11 -0.46
C GLY A 251 2.39 -16.01 0.79
N ARG A 252 1.97 -17.28 0.64
CA ARG A 252 1.95 -18.30 1.71
C ARG A 252 2.92 -19.42 1.36
N PRO A 253 4.10 -19.50 2.03
CA PRO A 253 5.03 -20.63 1.87
C PRO A 253 4.36 -22.00 2.00
N ASP A 254 3.38 -22.13 2.90
CA ASP A 254 2.57 -23.32 3.15
C ASP A 254 1.60 -23.72 2.01
N SER A 255 1.52 -22.94 0.93
CA SER A 255 0.70 -23.25 -0.25
C SER A 255 1.53 -23.59 -1.50
N ILE A 256 2.86 -23.39 -1.43
CA ILE A 256 3.78 -23.55 -2.55
C ILE A 256 4.16 -25.03 -2.69
N THR A 257 4.17 -25.51 -3.93
CA THR A 257 4.72 -26.83 -4.29
C THR A 257 5.57 -26.68 -5.56
N GLY A 258 6.53 -27.59 -5.78
CA GLY A 258 7.37 -27.60 -6.98
C GLY A 258 6.55 -27.57 -8.27
N LYS A 259 5.55 -28.45 -8.37
CA LYS A 259 4.63 -28.50 -9.52
C LYS A 259 3.93 -27.16 -9.79
N LYS A 260 3.49 -26.43 -8.75
CA LYS A 260 2.87 -25.10 -8.94
C LYS A 260 3.89 -24.11 -9.47
N LEU A 261 5.11 -24.08 -8.93
CA LEU A 261 6.17 -23.17 -9.39
C LEU A 261 6.57 -23.44 -10.85
N GLU A 262 6.72 -24.72 -11.22
CA GLU A 262 6.95 -25.14 -12.61
C GLU A 262 5.83 -24.65 -13.53
N THR A 263 4.57 -24.91 -13.14
CA THR A 263 3.39 -24.45 -13.89
C THR A 263 3.38 -22.93 -14.07
N LEU A 264 3.66 -22.15 -13.01
CA LEU A 264 3.72 -20.70 -13.09
C LEU A 264 4.82 -20.25 -14.07
N ARG A 265 6.01 -20.86 -14.00
CA ARG A 265 7.13 -20.51 -14.86
C ARG A 265 6.84 -20.83 -16.33
N GLU A 266 6.35 -22.03 -16.60
CA GLU A 266 5.98 -22.49 -17.95
C GLU A 266 4.84 -21.67 -18.56
N SER A 267 3.94 -21.17 -17.73
CA SER A 267 2.84 -20.28 -18.14
C SER A 267 3.28 -18.83 -18.40
N GLY A 268 4.57 -18.53 -18.26
CA GLY A 268 5.14 -17.21 -18.55
C GLY A 268 5.05 -16.20 -17.41
N VAL A 269 4.83 -16.65 -16.16
CA VAL A 269 4.95 -15.77 -14.98
C VAL A 269 6.40 -15.34 -14.84
N THR A 270 6.62 -14.02 -14.71
CA THR A 270 7.96 -13.41 -14.65
C THR A 270 8.35 -13.01 -13.24
N ARG A 271 7.37 -12.79 -12.36
CA ARG A 271 7.59 -12.35 -10.98
C ARG A 271 6.67 -13.10 -10.01
N ILE A 272 7.21 -13.46 -8.85
CA ILE A 272 6.42 -14.04 -7.76
C ILE A 272 6.71 -13.34 -6.44
N SER A 273 5.86 -13.55 -5.45
CA SER A 273 6.12 -13.15 -4.06
C SER A 273 6.13 -14.34 -3.12
N ILE A 274 7.12 -14.44 -2.23
CA ILE A 274 7.19 -15.41 -1.14
C ILE A 274 7.33 -14.61 0.16
N ASN A 275 6.26 -14.62 0.95
CA ASN A 275 6.06 -13.60 1.97
C ASN A 275 6.03 -14.19 3.39
N PRO A 276 7.20 -14.28 4.07
CA PRO A 276 7.28 -14.78 5.45
C PRO A 276 6.64 -13.82 6.45
N GLN A 277 6.59 -12.51 6.15
CA GLN A 277 6.26 -11.42 7.08
C GLN A 277 7.29 -11.20 8.19
N THR A 278 7.76 -12.29 8.79
CA THR A 278 8.81 -12.35 9.81
C THR A 278 9.50 -13.71 9.73
N MET A 279 10.76 -13.78 10.18
CA MET A 279 11.48 -15.04 10.32
C MET A 279 11.58 -15.49 11.79
N ASN A 280 10.54 -15.18 12.58
CA ASN A 280 10.35 -15.63 13.96
C ASN A 280 9.14 -16.60 14.06
N ASP A 281 9.41 -17.88 14.34
CA ASP A 281 8.38 -18.93 14.41
C ASP A 281 7.35 -18.73 15.53
N LYS A 282 7.71 -18.03 16.62
CA LYS A 282 6.74 -17.71 17.68
C LYS A 282 5.74 -16.66 17.18
N THR A 283 6.24 -15.60 16.55
CA THR A 283 5.40 -14.55 15.95
C THR A 283 4.51 -15.11 14.84
N LEU A 284 5.04 -15.99 13.98
CA LEU A 284 4.27 -16.64 12.91
C LEU A 284 3.02 -17.35 13.45
N LYS A 285 3.16 -18.10 14.56
CA LYS A 285 2.04 -18.76 15.23
C LYS A 285 1.01 -17.75 15.75
N VAL A 286 1.48 -16.70 16.44
CA VAL A 286 0.62 -15.64 16.99
C VAL A 286 -0.23 -15.01 15.89
N ILE A 287 0.38 -14.64 14.77
CA ILE A 287 -0.31 -13.90 13.70
C ILE A 287 -1.14 -14.80 12.76
N GLY A 288 -1.24 -16.10 13.06
CA GLY A 288 -2.07 -17.06 12.31
C GLY A 288 -1.43 -17.62 11.03
N ARG A 289 -0.09 -17.69 10.97
CA ARG A 289 0.63 -18.36 9.89
C ARG A 289 1.05 -19.76 10.32
N SER A 290 0.77 -20.75 9.47
CA SER A 290 1.00 -22.16 9.77
C SER A 290 2.35 -22.69 9.26
N HIS A 291 3.09 -21.87 8.51
CA HIS A 291 4.43 -22.22 8.05
C HIS A 291 5.49 -21.89 9.10
N SER A 292 6.63 -22.56 9.00
CA SER A 292 7.86 -22.27 9.73
C SER A 292 8.83 -21.45 8.89
N THR A 293 9.85 -20.89 9.54
CA THR A 293 11.01 -20.29 8.88
C THR A 293 11.68 -21.24 7.89
N GLN A 294 11.73 -22.54 8.19
CA GLN A 294 12.33 -23.53 7.29
C GLN A 294 11.49 -23.74 6.01
N ASP A 295 10.17 -23.61 6.09
CA ASP A 295 9.30 -23.64 4.89
C ASP A 295 9.62 -22.48 3.95
N VAL A 296 9.98 -21.32 4.48
CA VAL A 296 10.39 -20.15 3.68
C VAL A 296 11.66 -20.45 2.90
N TYR A 297 12.69 -21.01 3.56
CA TYR A 297 13.93 -21.43 2.89
C TYR A 297 13.66 -22.43 1.77
N ARG A 298 12.85 -23.46 2.04
CA ARG A 298 12.45 -24.47 1.02
C ARG A 298 11.69 -23.85 -0.15
N ALA A 299 10.78 -22.92 0.12
CA ALA A 299 10.01 -22.23 -0.91
C ALA A 299 10.92 -21.39 -1.82
N PHE A 300 11.88 -20.67 -1.24
CA PHE A 300 12.89 -19.92 -1.98
C PHE A 300 13.77 -20.82 -2.84
N GLU A 301 14.31 -21.89 -2.27
CA GLU A 301 15.13 -22.87 -3.00
C GLU A 301 14.34 -23.49 -4.17
N SER A 302 13.08 -23.87 -3.94
CA SER A 302 12.21 -24.42 -4.98
C SER A 302 11.93 -23.40 -6.07
N ALA A 303 11.66 -22.14 -5.72
CA ALA A 303 11.41 -21.09 -6.70
C ALA A 303 12.65 -20.77 -7.55
N ARG A 304 13.83 -20.74 -6.95
CA ARG A 304 15.09 -20.58 -7.68
C ARG A 304 15.35 -21.77 -8.60
N SER A 305 15.10 -22.98 -8.11
CA SER A 305 15.24 -24.22 -8.91
C SER A 305 14.27 -24.27 -10.10
N ALA A 306 13.06 -23.72 -9.95
CA ALA A 306 12.09 -23.52 -11.03
C ALA A 306 12.46 -22.37 -11.99
N GLY A 307 13.56 -21.65 -11.74
CA GLY A 307 14.09 -20.63 -12.63
C GLY A 307 13.50 -19.22 -12.44
N PHE A 308 12.93 -18.91 -11.27
CA PHE A 308 12.52 -17.54 -10.96
C PHE A 308 13.71 -16.66 -10.56
N THR A 309 13.85 -15.53 -11.25
CA THR A 309 14.90 -14.52 -11.04
C THR A 309 14.36 -13.19 -10.49
N ASN A 310 13.05 -13.09 -10.28
CA ASN A 310 12.41 -11.94 -9.63
C ASN A 310 11.44 -12.44 -8.55
N ILE A 311 11.95 -12.56 -7.33
CA ILE A 311 11.21 -12.99 -6.14
C ILE A 311 11.13 -11.82 -5.17
N ASN A 312 9.89 -11.42 -4.86
CA ASN A 312 9.57 -10.44 -3.83
C ASN A 312 9.36 -11.10 -2.47
N THR A 313 9.73 -10.41 -1.40
CA THR A 313 9.38 -10.79 -0.03
C THR A 313 8.76 -9.63 0.73
N ASP A 314 7.54 -9.85 1.23
CA ASP A 314 6.89 -8.91 2.13
C ASP A 314 7.25 -9.20 3.59
N LEU A 315 7.63 -8.15 4.29
CA LEU A 315 7.94 -8.12 5.72
C LEU A 315 7.02 -7.12 6.43
N ILE A 316 6.63 -7.43 7.66
CA ILE A 316 5.79 -6.56 8.49
C ILE A 316 6.55 -6.19 9.75
N LEU A 317 6.75 -4.89 9.95
CA LEU A 317 7.38 -4.32 11.12
C LEU A 317 6.34 -3.98 12.18
N GLY A 318 6.75 -4.16 13.44
CA GLY A 318 5.95 -3.93 14.62
C GLY A 318 5.00 -5.05 14.99
N LEU A 319 5.17 -6.27 14.46
CA LEU A 319 4.34 -7.42 14.80
C LEU A 319 4.30 -7.68 16.32
N PRO A 320 3.23 -8.29 16.84
CA PRO A 320 3.06 -8.48 18.28
C PRO A 320 4.20 -9.31 18.88
N GLY A 321 4.85 -8.76 19.90
CA GLY A 321 5.90 -9.44 20.65
C GLY A 321 7.27 -9.44 19.99
N GLU A 322 7.47 -8.71 18.89
CA GLU A 322 8.78 -8.51 18.29
C GLU A 322 9.44 -7.21 18.78
N ASP A 323 10.73 -7.30 19.06
CA ASP A 323 11.59 -6.16 19.34
C ASP A 323 12.61 -5.91 18.22
N GLU A 324 13.55 -4.99 18.45
CA GLU A 324 14.59 -4.64 17.48
C GLU A 324 15.54 -5.82 17.18
N GLU A 325 15.79 -6.70 18.16
CA GLU A 325 16.64 -7.87 17.99
C GLU A 325 15.95 -8.93 17.12
N ASP A 326 14.65 -9.16 17.34
CA ASP A 326 13.83 -10.05 16.49
C ASP A 326 13.79 -9.58 15.03
N VAL A 327 13.62 -8.26 14.82
CA VAL A 327 13.64 -7.67 13.48
C VAL A 327 15.02 -7.81 12.83
N SER A 328 16.09 -7.53 13.56
CA SER A 328 17.47 -7.68 13.07
C SER A 328 17.77 -9.12 12.66
N ASN A 329 17.37 -10.09 13.50
CA ASN A 329 17.47 -11.52 13.20
C ASN A 329 16.65 -11.91 11.96
N THR A 330 15.47 -11.31 11.80
CA THR A 330 14.65 -11.51 10.60
C THR A 330 15.39 -11.03 9.36
N PHE A 331 15.87 -9.79 9.33
CA PHE A 331 16.58 -9.27 8.16
C PHE A 331 17.88 -10.00 7.86
N LYS A 332 18.62 -10.48 8.88
CA LYS A 332 19.78 -11.34 8.67
C LYS A 332 19.42 -12.58 7.85
N LYS A 333 18.36 -13.29 8.25
CA LYS A 333 17.87 -14.48 7.52
C LYS A 333 17.34 -14.15 6.13
N ILE A 334 16.69 -13.00 5.95
CA ILE A 334 16.23 -12.53 4.63
C ILE A 334 17.43 -12.21 3.73
N CYS A 335 18.50 -11.63 4.26
CA CYS A 335 19.74 -11.41 3.51
C CYS A 335 20.35 -12.73 3.04
N ASP A 336 20.32 -13.78 3.86
CA ASP A 336 20.77 -15.13 3.47
C ASP A 336 19.93 -15.72 2.31
N LEU A 337 18.63 -15.40 2.24
CA LEU A 337 17.75 -15.80 1.13
C LEU A 337 18.03 -15.05 -0.18
N ASN A 338 18.65 -13.86 -0.08
CA ASN A 338 19.00 -13.00 -1.20
C ASN A 338 17.83 -12.76 -2.21
N PRO A 339 16.69 -12.20 -1.75
CA PRO A 339 15.57 -11.88 -2.64
C PRO A 339 15.94 -10.78 -3.65
N ASP A 340 15.12 -10.67 -4.70
CA ASP A 340 15.32 -9.65 -5.75
C ASP A 340 14.53 -8.37 -5.45
N SER A 341 13.50 -8.50 -4.61
CA SER A 341 12.78 -7.36 -4.03
C SER A 341 12.29 -7.66 -2.61
N ILE A 342 12.20 -6.61 -1.81
CA ILE A 342 11.66 -6.64 -0.45
C ILE A 342 10.61 -5.53 -0.36
N THR A 343 9.40 -5.85 0.09
CA THR A 343 8.44 -4.82 0.51
C THR A 343 8.35 -4.81 2.02
N VAL A 344 8.60 -3.66 2.61
CA VAL A 344 8.55 -3.45 4.05
C VAL A 344 7.26 -2.71 4.38
N HIS A 345 6.40 -3.34 5.17
CA HIS A 345 5.18 -2.75 5.68
C HIS A 345 5.35 -2.42 7.16
N SER A 346 4.93 -1.24 7.61
CA SER A 346 4.67 -1.03 9.03
C SER A 346 3.24 -1.36 9.37
N MET A 347 3.02 -2.07 10.47
CA MET A 347 1.68 -2.50 10.86
C MET A 347 0.76 -1.30 11.21
N ALA A 348 -0.47 -1.34 10.70
CA ALA A 348 -1.53 -0.39 11.01
C ALA A 348 -2.65 -1.10 11.82
N ILE A 349 -2.50 -1.13 13.15
CA ILE A 349 -3.33 -1.94 14.08
C ILE A 349 -4.83 -1.71 13.88
N LYS A 350 -5.28 -0.45 13.74
CA LYS A 350 -6.71 -0.11 13.62
C LYS A 350 -7.41 -0.66 12.36
N ARG A 351 -6.67 -1.17 11.36
CA ARG A 351 -7.25 -1.81 10.16
C ARG A 351 -7.38 -3.32 10.28
N ALA A 352 -6.72 -3.93 11.27
CA ALA A 352 -6.74 -5.35 11.51
C ALA A 352 -7.62 -5.64 12.74
N ALA A 353 -8.94 -5.71 12.54
CA ALA A 353 -9.91 -5.85 13.64
C ALA A 353 -9.62 -7.07 14.55
N ASN A 354 -9.12 -8.17 13.97
CA ASN A 354 -8.74 -9.36 14.73
C ASN A 354 -7.44 -9.13 15.52
N MET A 355 -6.45 -8.43 14.95
CA MET A 355 -5.23 -8.05 15.67
C MET A 355 -5.53 -7.08 16.82
N HIS A 356 -6.40 -6.10 16.59
CA HIS A 356 -6.81 -5.15 17.64
C HIS A 356 -7.42 -5.88 18.83
N ARG A 357 -8.40 -6.76 18.58
CA ARG A 357 -9.03 -7.58 19.61
C ARG A 357 -8.02 -8.45 20.35
N TYR A 358 -7.10 -9.09 19.61
CA TYR A 358 -6.05 -9.91 20.20
C TYR A 358 -5.16 -9.12 21.16
N LEU A 359 -4.72 -7.93 20.77
CA LEU A 359 -3.88 -7.05 21.62
C LEU A 359 -4.65 -6.50 22.83
N GLU A 360 -5.96 -6.24 22.71
CA GLU A 360 -6.79 -5.85 23.85
C GLU A 360 -6.92 -6.97 24.89
N GLU A 361 -7.00 -8.22 24.43
CA GLU A 361 -7.04 -9.42 25.26
C GLU A 361 -5.66 -9.77 25.86
N HIS A 362 -4.57 -9.40 25.20
CA HIS A 362 -3.17 -9.71 25.59
C HIS A 362 -2.36 -8.43 25.83
N LYS A 363 -2.71 -7.68 26.88
CA LYS A 363 -2.13 -6.36 27.20
C LYS A 363 -0.62 -6.37 27.49
N ASP A 364 -0.05 -7.54 27.75
CA ASP A 364 1.38 -7.76 27.95
C ASP A 364 2.17 -7.76 26.63
N ILE A 365 1.52 -8.04 25.50
CA ILE A 365 2.15 -8.07 24.18
C ILE A 365 2.13 -6.68 23.56
N LYS A 366 3.32 -6.11 23.39
CA LYS A 366 3.48 -4.81 22.73
C LYS A 366 3.70 -4.96 21.23
N SER A 367 3.15 -4.02 20.47
CA SER A 367 3.46 -3.79 19.06
C SER A 367 4.31 -2.52 19.00
N ILE A 368 5.60 -2.66 18.67
CA ILE A 368 6.57 -1.55 18.72
C ILE A 368 7.18 -1.38 17.33
N ASN A 369 7.07 -0.19 16.76
CA ASN A 369 7.80 0.19 15.56
C ASN A 369 8.56 1.49 15.81
N THR A 370 9.89 1.43 15.81
CA THR A 370 10.77 2.57 16.10
C THR A 370 11.49 3.04 14.83
N PRO A 371 12.04 4.27 14.81
CA PRO A 371 12.94 4.69 13.75
C PRO A 371 14.15 3.74 13.55
N GLY A 372 14.66 3.13 14.63
CA GLY A 372 15.74 2.15 14.56
C GLY A 372 15.35 0.88 13.80
N ILE A 373 14.13 0.38 14.00
CA ILE A 373 13.57 -0.75 13.26
C ILE A 373 13.45 -0.45 11.75
N MET A 374 13.04 0.76 11.39
CA MET A 374 12.99 1.19 9.98
C MET A 374 14.39 1.29 9.35
N ASP A 375 15.38 1.76 10.11
CA ASP A 375 16.77 1.88 9.68
C ASP A 375 17.42 0.50 9.45
N ILE A 376 17.10 -0.51 10.28
CA ILE A 376 17.52 -1.91 10.05
C ILE A 376 17.02 -2.39 8.68
N ALA A 377 15.76 -2.12 8.36
CA ALA A 377 15.15 -2.54 7.11
C ALA A 377 15.80 -1.88 5.89
N ASP A 378 16.00 -0.56 5.90
CA ASP A 378 16.65 0.18 4.80
C ASP A 378 18.11 -0.27 4.62
N LYS A 379 18.89 -0.37 5.70
CA LYS A 379 20.29 -0.84 5.65
C LYS A 379 20.41 -2.26 5.11
N SER A 380 19.52 -3.15 5.52
CA SER A 380 19.52 -4.55 5.07
C SER A 380 19.12 -4.67 3.59
N ALA A 381 18.13 -3.88 3.14
CA ALA A 381 17.78 -3.84 1.72
C ALA A 381 18.96 -3.30 0.87
N ARG A 382 19.64 -2.23 1.34
CA ARG A 382 20.80 -1.66 0.64
C ARG A 382 22.01 -2.58 0.61
N SER A 383 22.25 -3.37 1.67
CA SER A 383 23.37 -4.32 1.69
C SER A 383 23.22 -5.44 0.65
N LEU A 384 21.98 -5.75 0.26
CA LEU A 384 21.65 -6.64 -0.86
C LEU A 384 21.75 -5.97 -2.25
N GLY A 385 22.05 -4.67 -2.31
CA GLY A 385 22.04 -3.87 -3.53
C GLY A 385 20.63 -3.52 -4.01
N LEU A 386 19.63 -3.56 -3.14
CA LEU A 386 18.27 -3.15 -3.46
C LEU A 386 18.12 -1.64 -3.25
N VAL A 387 17.35 -1.01 -4.14
CA VAL A 387 17.04 0.42 -4.07
C VAL A 387 15.54 0.63 -3.88
N PRO A 388 15.12 1.67 -3.12
CA PRO A 388 13.71 2.00 -2.98
C PRO A 388 13.15 2.44 -4.34
N TYR A 389 12.01 1.88 -4.74
CA TYR A 389 11.43 2.12 -6.08
C TYR A 389 9.94 2.50 -6.06
N TYR A 390 9.24 2.25 -4.96
CA TYR A 390 7.91 2.80 -4.70
C TYR A 390 7.72 2.91 -3.19
N LEU A 391 6.85 3.83 -2.77
CA LEU A 391 6.48 3.93 -1.37
C LEU A 391 5.10 4.56 -1.19
N TYR A 392 4.46 4.24 -0.07
CA TYR A 392 3.18 4.82 0.31
C TYR A 392 3.03 4.83 1.82
N ARG A 393 2.14 5.70 2.31
CA ARG A 393 1.80 5.87 3.72
C ARG A 393 0.37 5.42 3.94
N GLN A 394 0.11 4.69 5.01
CA GLN A 394 -1.26 4.34 5.39
C GLN A 394 -1.80 5.36 6.41
N LYS A 395 -3.13 5.58 6.36
CA LYS A 395 -3.81 6.33 7.42
C LYS A 395 -3.71 5.55 8.73
N ASN A 396 -3.47 6.24 9.84
CA ASN A 396 -3.40 5.67 11.18
C ASN A 396 -2.20 4.72 11.42
N MET A 397 -1.06 4.95 10.76
CA MET A 397 0.20 4.27 11.13
C MET A 397 0.76 4.90 12.41
N ALA A 398 1.10 4.07 13.38
CA ALA A 398 1.89 4.50 14.54
C ALA A 398 3.24 5.05 14.04
N GLY A 399 3.64 6.23 14.52
CA GLY A 399 4.91 6.86 14.16
C GLY A 399 4.97 7.54 12.78
N ASN A 400 3.87 7.55 12.00
CA ASN A 400 3.78 8.23 10.71
C ASN A 400 4.82 7.76 9.66
N PHE A 401 5.24 6.50 9.74
CA PHE A 401 6.18 5.88 8.81
C PHE A 401 5.53 5.56 7.45
N GLU A 402 6.35 5.06 6.54
CA GLU A 402 5.99 4.67 5.19
C GLU A 402 6.23 3.17 4.97
N ASN A 403 5.45 2.60 4.06
CA ASN A 403 5.75 1.31 3.48
C ASN A 403 6.61 1.55 2.24
N VAL A 404 7.70 0.80 2.11
CA VAL A 404 8.68 0.98 1.04
C VAL A 404 8.93 -0.35 0.34
N GLY A 405 8.87 -0.33 -0.98
CA GLY A 405 9.40 -1.41 -1.80
C GLY A 405 10.82 -1.12 -2.23
N TYR A 406 11.68 -2.10 -2.02
CA TYR A 406 13.05 -2.14 -2.48
C TYR A 406 13.19 -3.23 -3.54
N ALA A 407 13.95 -3.00 -4.60
CA ALA A 407 14.31 -4.05 -5.53
C ALA A 407 15.67 -3.79 -6.18
N ARG A 408 16.25 -4.84 -6.77
CA ARG A 408 17.36 -4.66 -7.72
C ARG A 408 16.87 -3.86 -8.93
N GLU A 409 17.78 -3.11 -9.53
CA GLU A 409 17.54 -2.50 -10.84
C GLU A 409 17.08 -3.58 -11.84
N GLY A 410 16.02 -3.28 -12.60
CA GLY A 410 15.37 -4.23 -13.51
C GLY A 410 14.37 -5.21 -12.86
N CYS A 411 14.23 -5.23 -11.53
CA CYS A 411 13.28 -6.09 -10.81
C CYS A 411 12.08 -5.32 -10.20
N PHE A 412 11.90 -4.04 -10.55
CA PHE A 412 10.81 -3.22 -10.03
C PHE A 412 9.43 -3.79 -10.36
N GLY A 413 8.55 -3.79 -9.36
CA GLY A 413 7.14 -4.14 -9.52
C GLY A 413 6.41 -3.07 -10.32
N ILE A 414 6.15 -3.32 -11.60
CA ILE A 414 5.50 -2.34 -12.50
C ILE A 414 4.08 -2.06 -12.01
N TYR A 415 3.34 -3.11 -11.65
CA TYR A 415 1.98 -2.94 -11.11
C TYR A 415 1.98 -2.08 -9.84
N ASN A 416 2.97 -2.26 -8.96
CA ASN A 416 3.12 -1.49 -7.71
C ASN A 416 3.34 0.01 -7.96
N ILE A 417 4.14 0.37 -8.96
CA ILE A 417 4.34 1.77 -9.36
C ILE A 417 3.04 2.34 -9.93
N VAL A 418 2.45 1.63 -10.90
CA VAL A 418 1.26 2.09 -11.63
C VAL A 418 0.07 2.33 -10.71
N ILE A 419 -0.18 1.43 -9.76
CA ILE A 419 -1.30 1.57 -8.82
C ILE A 419 -1.13 2.74 -7.84
N MET A 420 0.12 3.10 -7.52
CA MET A 420 0.43 4.27 -6.68
C MET A 420 0.33 5.57 -7.47
N GLU A 421 0.91 5.61 -8.67
CA GLU A 421 0.88 6.81 -9.50
C GLU A 421 -0.50 7.11 -10.09
N GLU A 422 -1.33 6.08 -10.27
CA GLU A 422 -2.69 6.18 -10.84
C GLU A 422 -2.68 6.88 -12.20
N VAL A 423 -1.82 6.40 -13.10
CA VAL A 423 -1.61 6.98 -14.43
C VAL A 423 -2.21 6.16 -15.57
N THR A 424 -2.69 4.95 -15.29
CA THR A 424 -3.37 4.09 -16.27
C THR A 424 -4.57 3.41 -15.64
N ASP A 425 -5.43 2.86 -16.49
CA ASP A 425 -6.58 2.07 -16.08
C ASP A 425 -6.14 0.80 -15.35
N ILE A 426 -6.91 0.44 -14.33
CA ILE A 426 -6.78 -0.85 -13.64
C ILE A 426 -8.06 -1.64 -13.87
N ALA A 427 -7.97 -2.63 -14.76
CA ALA A 427 -9.00 -3.64 -14.95
C ALA A 427 -8.85 -4.68 -13.84
N ALA A 428 -9.68 -4.61 -12.81
CA ALA A 428 -9.55 -5.51 -11.66
C ALA A 428 -10.71 -6.50 -11.64
N ALA A 429 -10.43 -7.80 -11.74
CA ALA A 429 -11.42 -8.87 -11.72
C ALA A 429 -11.37 -9.71 -10.43
N GLY A 430 -12.52 -10.19 -9.96
CA GLY A 430 -12.65 -11.04 -8.77
C GLY A 430 -13.30 -10.34 -7.56
N ALA A 431 -13.67 -11.14 -6.55
CA ALA A 431 -14.36 -10.66 -5.35
C ALA A 431 -13.50 -9.67 -4.56
N GLY A 432 -14.11 -8.56 -4.14
CA GLY A 432 -13.48 -7.50 -3.34
C GLY A 432 -12.42 -6.67 -4.07
N THR A 433 -12.28 -6.83 -5.38
CA THR A 433 -11.36 -6.03 -6.20
C THR A 433 -11.96 -4.69 -6.57
N ILE A 434 -11.12 -3.72 -6.95
CA ILE A 434 -11.55 -2.36 -7.31
C ILE A 434 -10.94 -2.01 -8.65
N SER A 435 -11.78 -1.90 -9.68
CA SER A 435 -11.36 -1.36 -10.97
C SER A 435 -11.22 0.15 -10.87
N LYS A 436 -10.27 0.71 -11.62
CA LYS A 436 -10.04 2.15 -11.70
C LYS A 436 -9.98 2.57 -13.17
N ARG A 437 -10.66 3.67 -13.49
CA ARG A 437 -10.55 4.32 -14.80
C ARG A 437 -9.91 5.69 -14.63
N VAL A 438 -8.90 5.99 -15.44
CA VAL A 438 -8.18 7.26 -15.45
C VAL A 438 -8.55 8.02 -16.72
N PHE A 439 -9.17 9.18 -16.56
CA PHE A 439 -9.58 10.03 -17.68
C PHE A 439 -8.47 11.02 -18.07
N SER A 440 -8.54 11.55 -19.28
CA SER A 440 -7.54 12.48 -19.83
C SER A 440 -7.43 13.80 -19.07
N ASP A 441 -8.47 14.21 -18.36
CA ASP A 441 -8.50 15.37 -17.46
C ASP A 441 -7.91 15.09 -16.07
N GLY A 442 -7.45 13.86 -15.83
CA GLY A 442 -6.92 13.41 -14.54
C GLY A 442 -7.98 12.97 -13.52
N ARG A 443 -9.27 12.96 -13.90
CA ARG A 443 -10.33 12.36 -13.07
C ARG A 443 -10.08 10.86 -12.94
N ILE A 444 -10.36 10.32 -11.75
CA ILE A 444 -10.25 8.89 -11.47
C ILE A 444 -11.58 8.41 -10.90
N GLU A 445 -12.20 7.47 -11.60
CA GLU A 445 -13.40 6.78 -11.13
C GLU A 445 -13.07 5.34 -10.75
N ARG A 446 -13.86 4.79 -9.84
CA ARG A 446 -13.64 3.47 -9.25
C ARG A 446 -14.92 2.68 -9.25
N CYS A 447 -14.79 1.37 -9.47
CA CYS A 447 -15.89 0.41 -9.37
C CYS A 447 -15.42 -0.79 -8.56
N ASP A 448 -16.02 -0.98 -7.38
CA ASP A 448 -15.75 -2.11 -6.50
C ASP A 448 -16.63 -3.32 -6.83
N ASN A 449 -16.03 -4.49 -6.74
CA ASN A 449 -16.75 -5.76 -6.68
C ASN A 449 -17.13 -6.06 -5.23
N VAL A 450 -18.26 -6.75 -5.05
CA VAL A 450 -18.66 -7.25 -3.72
C VAL A 450 -17.56 -8.14 -3.13
N LYS A 451 -17.33 -8.02 -1.82
CA LYS A 451 -16.29 -8.79 -1.12
C LYS A 451 -16.67 -10.25 -0.90
N ASP A 452 -17.96 -10.51 -0.68
CA ASP A 452 -18.46 -11.87 -0.45
C ASP A 452 -18.39 -12.72 -1.73
N VAL A 453 -17.79 -13.90 -1.63
CA VAL A 453 -17.53 -14.79 -2.77
C VAL A 453 -18.83 -15.39 -3.31
N SER A 454 -19.82 -15.73 -2.46
CA SER A 454 -21.11 -16.23 -2.95
C SER A 454 -21.85 -15.15 -3.72
N LEU A 455 -21.93 -13.94 -3.14
CA LEU A 455 -22.58 -12.81 -3.80
C LEU A 455 -21.87 -12.44 -5.10
N TYR A 456 -20.55 -12.55 -5.17
CA TYR A 456 -19.79 -12.31 -6.40
C TYR A 456 -20.16 -13.33 -7.49
N ILE A 457 -20.24 -14.61 -7.15
CA ILE A 457 -20.65 -15.67 -8.09
C ILE A 457 -22.09 -15.42 -8.57
N ASP A 458 -23.01 -15.21 -7.64
CA ASP A 458 -24.44 -15.12 -7.91
C ASP A 458 -24.83 -13.83 -8.66
N ARG A 459 -24.06 -12.75 -8.45
CA ARG A 459 -24.32 -11.41 -9.02
C ARG A 459 -23.25 -10.97 -10.02
N ILE A 460 -22.57 -11.92 -10.65
CA ILE A 460 -21.49 -11.61 -11.60
C ILE A 460 -21.95 -10.69 -12.75
N ASP A 461 -23.19 -10.88 -13.22
CA ASP A 461 -23.80 -10.01 -14.24
C ASP A 461 -23.93 -8.55 -13.77
N GLU A 462 -24.31 -8.35 -12.50
CA GLU A 462 -24.37 -7.01 -11.92
C GLU A 462 -22.97 -6.38 -11.80
N MET A 463 -21.94 -7.16 -11.47
CA MET A 463 -20.56 -6.67 -11.37
C MET A 463 -20.06 -6.21 -12.75
N ILE A 464 -20.33 -7.01 -13.78
CA ILE A 464 -20.01 -6.68 -15.18
C ILE A 464 -20.79 -5.43 -15.62
N ASP A 465 -22.08 -5.31 -15.30
CA ASP A 465 -22.90 -4.14 -15.67
C ASP A 465 -22.39 -2.85 -15.01
N LYS A 466 -21.95 -2.89 -13.75
CA LYS A 466 -21.32 -1.74 -13.09
C LYS A 466 -20.04 -1.31 -13.79
N LYS A 467 -19.21 -2.27 -14.19
CA LYS A 467 -17.97 -2.00 -14.95
C LYS A 467 -18.26 -1.49 -16.34
N ARG A 468 -19.31 -1.99 -17.01
CA ARG A 468 -19.77 -1.46 -18.30
C ARG A 468 -20.14 0.03 -18.18
N LYS A 469 -20.80 0.43 -17.09
CA LYS A 469 -21.06 1.86 -16.82
C LYS A 469 -19.78 2.66 -16.61
N LEU A 470 -18.80 2.12 -15.89
CA LEU A 470 -17.51 2.79 -15.69
C LEU A 470 -16.72 2.96 -16.98
N PHE A 471 -16.65 1.91 -17.82
CA PHE A 471 -15.73 1.84 -18.96
C PHE A 471 -16.36 2.23 -20.30
N VAL A 472 -17.64 1.91 -20.54
CA VAL A 472 -18.31 2.11 -21.84
C VAL A 472 -19.17 3.37 -21.88
N HIS A 473 -19.71 3.84 -20.75
CA HIS A 473 -20.49 5.09 -20.75
C HIS A 473 -19.60 6.33 -20.72
N GLU A 474 -19.16 6.72 -21.91
CA GLU A 474 -18.95 8.11 -22.35
C GLU A 474 -19.32 8.21 -23.84
N LYS A 475 -20.61 8.09 -24.13
CA LYS A 475 -21.23 8.82 -25.24
C LYS A 475 -22.27 9.74 -24.62
N GLY A 476 -21.87 10.98 -24.40
CA GLY A 476 -22.71 11.98 -23.75
C GLY A 476 -22.11 13.37 -23.86
N ASN A 477 -22.00 13.84 -25.11
CA ASN A 477 -21.77 15.22 -25.58
C ASN A 477 -20.45 15.93 -25.24
#